data_AF-A0A8J8F834-F1
#
_entry.id   AF-A0A8J8F834-F1
#
_cell.length_a   1.000
_cell.length_b   1.000
_cell.length_c   1.000
_cell.angle_alpha   90.00
_cell.angle_beta   90.00
_cell.angle_gamma   90.00
#
_symmetry.space_group_name_H-M   'P 1'
#
loop_
_entity.id
_entity.type
_entity.pdbx_description
1 polymer ?
#
loop_
_entity_poly.entity_id
_entity_poly.type
_entity_poly.pdbx_seq_one_letter_code
_entity_poly.pdbx_strand_id
1 'polypeptide(L)'
;MDDSGVILTQTASTKNGDTHNLSRLVCSSHTGTHIDAPYHFTRDGKTVDRLSLYDLIGEALVVEVSADKLRDVDLNTYKRILFKTRNSELLKLKEFNREYVSLDYSAAELTVKNNVRVVGIDYLSIEAFET
;
A
#
# COMPACT_ATOMS: atom_id res chain seq x y z
N MET A 1 -8.46 13.95 -1.61
CA MET A 1 -9.22 12.70 -1.46
C MET A 1 -10.24 12.92 -0.37
N ASP A 2 -11.53 12.86 -0.70
CA ASP A 2 -12.60 12.77 0.27
C ASP A 2 -12.61 11.32 0.80
N ASP A 3 -11.71 11.03 1.74
CA ASP A 3 -11.82 9.79 2.51
C ASP A 3 -12.61 10.16 3.76
N SER A 4 -13.91 9.85 3.75
CA SER A 4 -14.87 10.09 4.83
C SER A 4 -14.53 9.36 6.15
N GLY A 5 -13.29 8.87 6.29
CA GLY A 5 -12.77 8.12 7.41
C GLY A 5 -13.27 6.69 7.45
N VAL A 6 -12.82 5.96 8.47
CA VAL A 6 -13.37 4.64 8.80
C VAL A 6 -14.60 4.83 9.68
N ILE A 7 -15.75 4.38 9.19
CA ILE A 7 -17.00 4.39 9.96
C ILE A 7 -17.29 2.96 10.42
N LEU A 8 -17.32 2.77 11.74
CA LEU A 8 -17.71 1.52 12.38
C LEU A 8 -19.00 1.74 13.16
N THR A 9 -20.06 1.02 12.81
CA THR A 9 -21.36 1.10 13.50
C THR A 9 -21.72 -0.28 14.04
N GLN A 10 -21.91 -0.39 15.35
CA GLN A 10 -22.43 -1.63 15.95
C GLN A 10 -23.93 -1.74 15.61
N THR A 11 -24.30 -2.80 14.89
CA THR A 11 -25.69 -3.05 14.45
C THR A 11 -26.41 -4.09 15.30
N ALA A 12 -25.67 -4.92 16.04
CA ALA A 12 -26.20 -5.82 17.07
C ALA A 12 -25.20 -5.99 18.22
N SER A 13 -25.71 -6.14 19.44
CA SER A 13 -24.91 -6.27 20.65
C SER A 13 -25.51 -7.29 21.61
N THR A 14 -24.71 -8.28 22.02
CA THR A 14 -25.17 -9.26 23.03
C THR A 14 -25.48 -8.62 24.38
N LYS A 15 -24.93 -7.44 24.66
CA LYS A 15 -25.28 -6.63 25.85
C LYS A 15 -26.71 -6.10 25.81
N ASN A 16 -27.31 -5.99 24.63
CA ASN A 16 -28.69 -5.57 24.43
C ASN A 16 -29.66 -6.76 24.32
N GLY A 17 -29.17 -7.99 24.51
CA GLY A 17 -29.97 -9.22 24.37
C GLY A 17 -29.99 -9.80 22.95
N ASP A 18 -29.24 -9.23 22.01
CA ASP A 18 -29.06 -9.85 20.69
C ASP A 18 -28.28 -11.17 20.80
N THR A 19 -28.46 -12.06 19.82
CA THR A 19 -27.81 -13.38 19.82
C THR A 19 -26.32 -13.33 19.49
N HIS A 20 -25.84 -12.24 18.89
CA HIS A 20 -24.46 -12.07 18.44
C HIS A 20 -24.06 -10.59 18.46
N ASN A 21 -22.75 -10.31 18.44
CA ASN A 21 -22.24 -8.97 18.18
C ASN A 21 -22.01 -8.81 16.67
N LEU A 22 -22.54 -7.74 16.09
CA LEU A 22 -22.39 -7.43 14.67
C LEU A 22 -22.07 -5.95 14.49
N SER A 23 -21.12 -5.67 13.60
CA SER A 23 -20.74 -4.31 13.23
C SER A 23 -20.70 -4.16 11.71
N ARG A 24 -21.12 -2.99 11.23
CA ARG A 24 -20.95 -2.55 9.85
C ARG A 24 -19.70 -1.68 9.75
N LEU A 25 -18.83 -2.03 8.80
CA LEU A 25 -17.62 -1.27 8.45
C LEU A 25 -17.83 -0.58 7.10
N VAL A 26 -17.51 0.72 7.03
CA VAL A 26 -17.43 1.48 5.79
C VAL A 26 -16.07 2.18 5.76
N CYS A 27 -15.31 1.96 4.69
CA CYS A 27 -14.02 2.59 4.48
C CYS A 27 -13.70 2.65 2.98
N SER A 28 -12.73 3.50 2.62
CA SER A 28 -12.08 3.45 1.31
C SER A 28 -11.29 2.14 1.15
N SER A 29 -11.07 1.70 -0.09
CA SER A 29 -10.13 0.61 -0.38
C SER A 29 -8.67 1.01 -0.14
N HIS A 30 -8.40 2.31 -0.04
CA HIS A 30 -7.07 2.88 0.23
C HIS A 30 -6.84 3.19 1.71
N THR A 31 -7.59 2.54 2.60
CA THR A 31 -7.44 2.71 4.05
C THR A 31 -6.49 1.67 4.64
N GLY A 32 -5.45 2.11 5.35
CA GLY A 32 -4.47 1.22 5.97
C GLY A 32 -3.53 0.56 4.96
N THR A 33 -2.94 -0.59 5.34
CA THR A 33 -2.14 -1.39 4.41
C THR A 33 -3.05 -2.02 3.35
N HIS A 34 -2.84 -1.67 2.09
CA HIS A 34 -3.68 -2.10 0.97
C HIS A 34 -2.84 -2.33 -0.28
N ILE A 35 -3.51 -2.72 -1.38
CA ILE A 35 -2.92 -2.85 -2.70
C ILE A 35 -3.76 -2.09 -3.71
N ASP A 36 -3.09 -1.51 -4.71
CA ASP A 36 -3.76 -0.89 -5.84
C ASP A 36 -3.83 -1.87 -7.01
N ALA A 37 -5.03 -2.05 -7.56
CA ALA A 37 -5.21 -2.79 -8.80
C ALA A 37 -4.97 -1.84 -10.00
N PRO A 38 -4.51 -2.33 -11.17
CA PRO A 38 -4.34 -1.50 -12.36
C PRO A 38 -5.56 -0.66 -12.73
N TYR A 39 -6.77 -1.15 -12.43
CA TYR A 39 -8.03 -0.43 -12.61
C TYR A 39 -8.07 0.94 -11.89
N HIS A 40 -7.27 1.15 -10.85
CA HIS A 40 -7.19 2.42 -10.13
C HIS A 40 -6.74 3.59 -11.02
N PHE A 41 -5.83 3.33 -11.98
CA PHE A 41 -5.31 4.35 -12.90
C PHE A 41 -5.56 4.05 -14.39
N THR A 42 -5.89 2.80 -14.73
CA THR A 42 -6.10 2.36 -16.11
C THR A 42 -7.54 1.93 -16.31
N ARG A 43 -8.28 2.61 -17.20
CA ARG A 43 -9.72 2.36 -17.45
C ARG A 43 -10.06 0.89 -17.69
N ASP A 44 -9.24 0.18 -18.45
CA ASP A 44 -9.44 -1.25 -18.78
C ASP A 44 -8.47 -2.16 -17.99
N GLY A 45 -7.90 -1.64 -16.90
CA GLY A 45 -6.99 -2.37 -16.02
C GLY A 45 -7.70 -3.51 -15.28
N LYS A 46 -6.92 -4.51 -14.85
CA LYS A 46 -7.44 -5.58 -14.00
C LYS A 46 -7.96 -5.01 -12.68
N THR A 47 -9.14 -5.46 -12.27
CA THR A 47 -9.69 -5.24 -10.92
C THR A 47 -8.99 -6.16 -9.91
N VAL A 48 -9.13 -5.85 -8.61
CA VAL A 48 -8.40 -6.56 -7.53
C VAL A 48 -8.68 -8.07 -7.51
N ASP A 49 -9.92 -8.48 -7.80
CA ASP A 49 -10.35 -9.89 -7.87
C ASP A 49 -9.74 -10.66 -9.05
N ARG A 50 -9.12 -9.95 -10.01
CA ARG A 50 -8.48 -10.52 -11.21
C ARG A 50 -6.95 -10.52 -11.14
N LEU A 51 -6.37 -10.06 -10.02
CA LEU A 51 -4.93 -10.16 -9.80
C LEU A 51 -4.53 -11.60 -9.51
N SER A 52 -3.36 -12.01 -10.00
CA SER A 52 -2.82 -13.33 -9.71
C SER A 52 -2.32 -13.40 -8.27
N LEU A 53 -2.84 -14.32 -7.47
CA LEU A 53 -2.34 -14.54 -6.11
C LEU A 53 -0.86 -14.97 -6.10
N TYR A 54 -0.36 -15.59 -7.18
CA TYR A 54 1.05 -15.94 -7.32
C TYR A 54 1.97 -14.71 -7.37
N ASP A 55 1.47 -13.57 -7.87
CA ASP A 55 2.23 -12.33 -7.85
C ASP A 55 2.29 -11.77 -6.42
N LEU A 56 1.21 -11.92 -5.64
CA LEU A 56 1.05 -11.33 -4.32
C LEU A 56 1.62 -12.17 -3.16
N ILE A 57 1.81 -13.48 -3.35
CA ILE A 57 2.25 -14.41 -2.31
C ILE A 57 3.64 -14.96 -2.63
N GLY A 58 4.57 -14.86 -1.68
CA GLY A 58 5.89 -15.50 -1.73
C GLY A 58 7.00 -14.64 -1.11
N GLU A 59 8.26 -15.07 -1.27
CA GLU A 59 9.45 -14.46 -0.64
C GLU A 59 9.68 -12.99 -1.02
N ALA A 60 9.46 -12.07 -0.09
CA ALA A 60 9.73 -10.66 -0.31
C ALA A 60 11.09 -10.25 0.26
N LEU A 61 11.78 -9.36 -0.45
CA LEU A 61 12.94 -8.66 0.08
C LEU A 61 12.50 -7.33 0.69
N VAL A 62 12.84 -7.10 1.96
CA VAL A 62 12.70 -5.78 2.58
C VAL A 62 14.01 -5.03 2.39
N VAL A 63 13.95 -3.86 1.78
CA VAL A 63 15.09 -2.99 1.53
C VAL A 63 14.94 -1.74 2.38
N GLU A 64 15.89 -1.51 3.28
CA GLU A 64 15.98 -0.24 3.99
C GLU A 64 16.67 0.81 3.13
N VAL A 65 15.94 1.87 2.79
CA VAL A 65 16.43 2.97 1.95
C VAL A 65 16.99 4.06 2.86
N SER A 66 18.30 4.30 2.77
CA SER A 66 18.98 5.37 3.49
C SER A 66 19.29 6.55 2.56
N ALA A 67 19.06 7.78 3.04
CA ALA A 67 19.28 9.02 2.28
C ALA A 67 18.52 9.10 0.94
N ASP A 68 17.26 8.61 0.93
CA ASP A 68 16.32 8.70 -0.21
C ASP A 68 16.84 8.09 -1.53
N LYS A 69 17.81 7.17 -1.45
CA LYS A 69 18.38 6.49 -2.63
C LYS A 69 18.48 4.99 -2.41
N LEU A 70 18.04 4.24 -3.40
CA LEU A 70 18.30 2.81 -3.52
C LEU A 70 19.79 2.58 -3.77
N ARG A 71 20.46 1.81 -2.91
CA ARG A 71 21.86 1.40 -3.10
C ARG A 71 21.97 -0.11 -3.07
N ASP A 72 22.67 -0.67 -4.05
CA ASP A 72 23.17 -2.05 -4.10
C ASP A 72 22.18 -3.14 -3.67
N VAL A 73 20.97 -3.11 -4.24
CA VAL A 73 19.94 -4.13 -4.03
C VAL A 73 19.97 -5.11 -5.19
N ASP A 74 20.12 -6.41 -4.91
CA ASP A 74 19.88 -7.43 -5.91
C ASP A 74 18.38 -7.61 -6.16
N LEU A 75 17.88 -6.88 -7.17
CA LEU A 75 16.50 -6.96 -7.62
C LEU A 75 16.23 -8.16 -8.54
N ASN A 76 17.25 -8.91 -8.98
CA ASN A 76 17.05 -10.02 -9.92
C ASN A 76 16.46 -11.26 -9.23
N THR A 77 16.88 -11.49 -7.99
CA THR A 77 16.49 -12.68 -7.21
C THR A 77 15.02 -12.61 -6.77
N TYR A 78 14.56 -11.45 -6.31
CA TYR A 78 13.25 -11.32 -5.66
C TYR A 78 12.20 -10.69 -6.57
N LYS A 79 10.99 -11.26 -6.56
CA LYS A 79 9.84 -10.75 -7.33
C LYS A 79 8.96 -9.78 -6.55
N ARG A 80 9.15 -9.67 -5.24
CA ARG A 80 8.39 -8.78 -4.36
C ARG A 80 9.41 -7.99 -3.54
N ILE A 81 9.39 -6.67 -3.66
CA ILE A 81 10.32 -5.77 -2.96
C ILE A 81 9.50 -4.81 -2.12
N LEU A 82 9.83 -4.70 -0.84
CA LEU A 82 9.20 -3.77 0.09
C LEU A 82 10.25 -2.75 0.54
N PHE A 83 10.00 -1.48 0.29
CA PHE A 83 10.88 -0.40 0.72
C PHE A 83 10.47 0.07 2.11
N LYS A 84 11.40 -0.07 3.05
CA LYS A 84 11.35 0.57 4.36
C LYS A 84 12.11 1.89 4.26
N THR A 85 11.45 2.99 4.61
CA THR A 85 11.99 4.33 4.49
C THR A 85 11.81 5.10 5.81
N ARG A 86 12.13 6.39 5.83
CA ARG A 86 11.77 7.26 6.96
C ARG A 86 10.26 7.48 7.09
N ASN A 87 9.47 7.10 6.10
CA ASN A 87 8.02 7.30 6.08
C ASN A 87 7.30 6.57 7.22
N SER A 88 7.84 5.45 7.69
CA SER A 88 7.34 4.74 8.87
C SER A 88 7.19 5.65 10.11
N GLU A 89 8.06 6.64 10.28
CA GLU A 89 7.96 7.63 11.37
C GLU A 89 6.87 8.68 11.10
N LEU A 90 6.62 9.00 9.82
CA LEU A 90 5.56 9.93 9.41
C LEU A 90 4.17 9.37 9.67
N LEU A 91 3.99 8.05 9.64
CA LEU A 91 2.72 7.39 9.98
C LEU A 91 2.31 7.57 11.45
N LYS A 92 3.24 7.96 12.33
CA LYS A 92 2.94 8.28 13.74
C LYS A 92 2.34 9.68 13.91
N LEU A 93 2.44 10.52 12.88
CA LEU A 93 1.87 11.85 12.87
C LEU A 93 0.36 11.74 12.61
N LYS A 94 -0.41 12.65 13.21
CA LYS A 94 -1.86 12.73 12.98
C LYS A 94 -2.21 13.30 11.61
N GLU A 95 -1.33 14.15 11.09
CA GLU A 95 -1.55 14.86 9.84
C GLU A 95 -0.77 14.19 8.71
N PHE A 96 -1.35 14.24 7.52
CA PHE A 96 -0.70 13.77 6.31
C PHE A 96 0.50 14.66 5.98
N ASN A 97 1.68 14.05 5.90
CA ASN A 97 2.89 14.74 5.49
C ASN A 97 3.06 14.55 3.97
N ARG A 98 3.26 15.66 3.24
CA ARG A 98 3.42 15.65 1.77
C ARG A 98 4.87 15.43 1.33
N GLU A 99 5.82 15.55 2.24
CA GLU A 99 7.27 15.41 2.01
C GLU A 99 7.76 14.01 2.43
N TYR A 100 7.07 12.98 1.95
CA TYR A 100 7.43 11.59 2.12
C TYR A 100 8.35 11.10 0.99
N VAL A 101 9.10 10.04 1.28
CA VAL A 101 9.90 9.34 0.27
C VAL A 101 8.96 8.66 -0.71
N SER A 102 9.17 8.86 -2.00
CA SER A 102 8.38 8.26 -3.08
C SER A 102 9.30 7.53 -4.06
N LEU A 103 8.71 6.74 -4.95
CA LEU A 103 9.41 6.08 -6.03
C LEU A 103 9.40 6.98 -7.27
N ASP A 104 10.58 7.41 -7.73
CA ASP A 104 10.68 8.14 -9.00
C ASP A 104 10.61 7.19 -10.21
N TYR A 105 10.50 7.79 -11.40
CA TYR A 105 10.43 7.05 -12.66
C TYR A 105 11.65 6.12 -12.89
N SER A 106 12.85 6.54 -12.50
CA SER A 106 14.06 5.75 -12.70
C SER A 106 14.06 4.48 -11.84
N ALA A 107 13.56 4.57 -10.62
CA ALA A 107 13.37 3.44 -9.73
C ALA A 107 12.24 2.52 -10.21
N ALA A 108 11.13 3.08 -10.75
CA ALA A 108 10.09 2.29 -11.40
C ALA A 108 10.64 1.52 -12.62
N GLU A 109 11.42 2.17 -13.49
CA GLU A 109 12.03 1.52 -14.65
C GLU A 109 12.98 0.39 -14.24
N LEU A 110 13.77 0.60 -13.17
CA LEU A 110 14.68 -0.40 -12.63
C LEU A 110 13.94 -1.64 -12.13
N THR A 111 12.82 -1.48 -11.42
CA THR A 111 12.02 -2.62 -10.92
C THR A 111 11.41 -3.43 -12.06
N VAL A 112 10.92 -2.78 -13.11
CA VAL A 112 10.44 -3.44 -14.34
C VAL A 112 11.57 -4.22 -15.03
N LYS A 113 12.74 -3.60 -15.23
CA LYS A 113 13.91 -4.23 -15.87
C LYS A 113 14.37 -5.51 -15.16
N ASN A 114 14.20 -5.58 -13.84
CA ASN A 114 14.57 -6.75 -13.02
C ASN A 114 13.41 -7.76 -12.82
N ASN A 115 12.30 -7.62 -13.54
CA ASN A 115 11.11 -8.47 -13.40
C ASN A 115 10.53 -8.50 -11.98
N VAL A 116 10.59 -7.38 -11.25
CA VAL A 116 9.84 -7.23 -10.00
C VAL A 116 8.34 -7.17 -10.33
N ARG A 117 7.54 -7.88 -9.54
CA ARG A 117 6.08 -8.04 -9.72
C ARG A 117 5.28 -7.22 -8.73
N VAL A 118 5.84 -6.98 -7.55
CA VAL A 118 5.23 -6.17 -6.49
C VAL A 118 6.28 -5.24 -5.93
N VAL A 119 5.91 -3.98 -5.83
CA VAL A 119 6.63 -2.97 -5.08
C VAL A 119 5.72 -2.49 -3.95
N GLY A 120 6.23 -2.52 -2.72
CA GLY A 120 5.57 -1.91 -1.57
C GLY A 120 6.40 -0.77 -1.01
N ILE A 121 5.72 0.22 -0.46
CA ILE A 121 6.32 1.35 0.26
C ILE A 121 5.61 1.53 1.59
N ASP A 122 6.32 1.99 2.60
CA ASP A 122 5.82 2.21 3.95
C ASP A 122 5.15 3.58 4.13
N TYR A 123 4.29 3.99 3.19
CA TYR A 123 3.48 5.19 3.29
C TYR A 123 2.16 5.10 2.52
N LEU A 124 1.36 6.16 2.58
CA LEU A 124 0.01 6.21 2.00
C LEU A 124 0.00 6.25 0.46
N SER A 125 1.13 6.55 -0.18
CA SER A 125 1.28 6.55 -1.65
C SER A 125 2.71 6.21 -2.03
N ILE A 126 2.88 5.67 -3.24
CA ILE A 126 4.17 5.38 -3.87
C ILE A 126 4.67 6.54 -4.74
N GLU A 127 3.77 7.38 -5.24
CA GLU A 127 4.10 8.54 -6.07
C GLU A 127 4.32 9.78 -5.19
N ALA A 128 5.16 10.70 -5.67
CA ALA A 128 5.37 11.98 -5.01
C ALA A 128 4.04 12.76 -4.96
N PHE A 129 3.83 13.55 -3.91
CA PHE A 129 2.67 14.42 -3.85
C PHE A 129 2.86 15.60 -4.83
N GLU A 130 2.10 15.63 -5.92
CA GLU A 130 2.08 16.77 -6.83
C GLU A 130 1.29 17.94 -6.19
N THR A 131 1.85 19.15 -6.28
CA THR A 131 1.22 20.41 -5.82
C THR A 131 0.26 21.00 -6.84
#